data_AF-A0A936GIH2-F1
#
_entry.id   AF-A0A936GIH2-F1
#
_cell.length_a   1.000
_cell.length_b   1.000
_cell.length_c   1.000
_cell.angle_alpha   90.00
_cell.angle_beta   90.00
_cell.angle_gamma   90.00
#
_symmetry.space_group_name_H-M   'P 1'
#
loop_
_entity.id
_entity.type
_entity.pdbx_description
1 polymer ?
#
loop_
_entity_poly.entity_id
_entity_poly.type
_entity_poly.pdbx_seq_one_letter_code
_entity_poly.pdbx_strand_id
1 'polypeptide(L)'
;MKKFYVILLLFFPFFLFGQGELDTEIKVFKRNESSLHVGLTTKGWGFGYRYGKRKDGFKKFLWDFDFTEVKHPREIKLNYGLFRSIYGKKNSFFTVNASIGQPKRIF
;
A
#
# COMPACT_ATOMS: atom_id res chain seq x y z
N MET A 1 -11.51 -61.66 -12.06
CA MET A 1 -11.90 -60.24 -11.97
C MET A 1 -12.25 -59.79 -10.55
N LYS A 2 -13.11 -60.50 -9.79
CA LYS A 2 -13.52 -60.11 -8.42
C LYS A 2 -12.37 -59.86 -7.42
N LYS A 3 -11.28 -60.65 -7.48
CA LYS A 3 -10.11 -60.50 -6.59
C LYS A 3 -9.30 -59.21 -6.81
N PHE A 4 -9.40 -58.61 -8.00
CA PHE A 4 -8.66 -57.38 -8.32
C PHE A 4 -9.25 -56.15 -7.62
N TYR A 5 -10.58 -56.11 -7.45
CA TYR A 5 -11.27 -55.05 -6.72
C TYR A 5 -10.93 -55.04 -5.24
N VAL A 6 -10.67 -56.20 -4.64
CA VAL A 6 -10.27 -56.31 -3.23
C VAL A 6 -8.87 -55.72 -3.01
N ILE A 7 -7.96 -55.96 -3.95
CA ILE A 7 -6.60 -55.39 -3.91
C ILE A 7 -6.66 -53.86 -4.05
N LEU A 8 -7.49 -53.35 -4.97
CA LEU A 8 -7.69 -51.90 -5.15
C LEU A 8 -8.22 -51.22 -3.87
N LEU A 9 -9.14 -51.88 -3.16
CA LEU A 9 -9.78 -51.33 -1.96
C LEU A 9 -8.82 -51.25 -0.76
N LEU A 10 -7.80 -52.12 -0.71
CA LEU A 10 -6.76 -52.09 0.32
C LEU A 10 -5.76 -50.93 0.18
N PHE A 11 -5.66 -50.31 -1.01
CA PHE A 11 -4.79 -49.15 -1.23
C PHE A 11 -5.46 -47.79 -0.94
N PHE A 12 -6.78 -47.78 -0.70
CA PHE A 12 -7.53 -46.56 -0.42
C PHE A 12 -7.07 -45.75 0.82
N PRO A 13 -6.66 -46.37 1.97
CA PRO A 13 -6.28 -45.60 3.15
C PRO A 13 -4.93 -44.86 3.02
N PHE A 14 -4.12 -45.14 1.99
CA PHE A 14 -2.86 -44.42 1.76
C PHE A 14 -3.06 -42.96 1.31
N PHE A 15 -4.28 -42.59 0.92
CA PHE A 15 -4.62 -41.22 0.48
C PHE A 15 -5.36 -40.40 1.56
N LEU A 16 -5.48 -40.93 2.78
CA LEU A 16 -6.11 -40.21 3.88
C LEU A 16 -5.09 -39.26 4.51
N PHE A 17 -5.22 -37.97 4.21
CA PHE A 17 -4.55 -36.90 4.94
C PHE A 17 -5.40 -36.51 6.16
N GLY A 18 -4.79 -36.45 7.34
CA GLY A 18 -5.45 -35.93 8.54
C GLY A 18 -5.83 -34.45 8.36
N GLN A 19 -6.95 -34.04 8.94
CA GLN A 19 -7.31 -32.62 8.99
C GLN A 19 -6.29 -31.88 9.86
N GLY A 20 -5.55 -30.96 9.26
CA GLY A 20 -4.59 -30.11 9.97
C GLY A 20 -5.29 -29.21 11.00
N GLU A 21 -4.51 -28.67 11.93
CA GLU A 21 -5.01 -27.74 12.95
C GLU A 21 -5.75 -26.56 12.29
N LEU A 22 -6.94 -26.26 12.80
CA LEU A 22 -7.66 -25.04 12.47
C LEU A 22 -6.98 -23.88 13.20
N ASP A 23 -5.99 -23.28 12.54
CA ASP A 23 -5.34 -22.03 12.94
C ASP A 23 -6.35 -20.88 12.85
N THR A 24 -7.22 -20.81 13.85
CA THR A 24 -8.29 -19.80 14.01
C THR A 24 -7.81 -18.58 14.78
N GLU A 25 -6.53 -18.53 15.17
CA GLU A 25 -5.97 -17.36 15.82
C GLU A 25 -5.92 -16.20 14.84
N ILE A 26 -6.52 -15.07 15.24
CA ILE A 26 -6.31 -13.80 14.56
C ILE A 26 -4.85 -13.42 14.77
N LYS A 27 -3.98 -13.86 13.86
CA LYS A 27 -2.56 -13.47 13.84
C LYS A 27 -2.51 -11.96 13.64
N VAL A 28 -2.42 -11.22 14.75
CA VAL A 28 -2.16 -9.79 14.74
C VAL A 28 -0.90 -9.60 13.91
N PHE A 29 -1.02 -8.99 12.75
CA PHE A 29 0.06 -8.83 11.78
C PHE A 29 1.27 -8.18 12.47
N LYS A 30 2.31 -8.97 12.82
CA LYS A 30 3.54 -8.50 13.49
C LYS A 30 4.60 -8.01 12.48
N ARG A 31 4.19 -7.61 11.29
CA ARG A 31 5.13 -7.22 10.22
C ARG A 31 5.36 -5.72 10.23
N ASN A 32 6.56 -5.33 9.82
CA ASN A 32 6.82 -3.95 9.46
C ASN A 32 6.09 -3.64 8.15
N GLU A 33 5.59 -2.42 8.04
CA GLU A 33 4.89 -1.95 6.86
C GLU A 33 5.76 -0.91 6.17
N SER A 34 5.84 -0.98 4.84
CA SER A 34 6.38 0.10 4.02
C SER A 34 5.39 0.39 2.89
N SER A 35 5.30 1.65 2.51
CA SER A 35 4.43 2.09 1.42
C SER A 35 5.16 3.18 0.66
N LEU A 36 5.22 3.02 -0.65
CA LEU A 36 5.72 4.01 -1.57
C LEU A 36 4.53 4.50 -2.40
N HIS A 37 4.41 5.80 -2.59
CA HIS A 37 3.41 6.38 -3.47
C HIS A 37 4.07 7.34 -4.45
N VAL A 38 3.50 7.40 -5.66
CA VAL A 38 3.85 8.36 -6.70
C VAL A 38 2.53 8.94 -7.21
N GLY A 39 2.48 10.26 -7.35
CA GLY A 39 1.33 10.99 -7.83
C GLY A 39 1.70 11.80 -9.06
N LEU A 40 0.88 11.71 -10.12
CA LEU A 40 0.99 12.52 -11.32
C LEU A 40 -0.30 13.32 -11.49
N THR A 41 -0.17 14.63 -11.62
CA THR A 41 -1.31 15.53 -11.86
C THR A 41 -0.93 16.52 -12.97
N THR A 42 -1.94 17.15 -13.58
CA THR A 42 -1.70 18.22 -14.57
C THR A 42 -0.88 19.38 -13.97
N LYS A 43 -1.02 19.59 -12.65
CA LYS A 43 -0.40 20.68 -11.89
C LYS A 43 0.95 20.30 -11.28
N GLY A 44 1.47 19.10 -11.50
CA GLY A 44 2.74 18.67 -10.93
C GLY A 44 2.77 17.18 -10.60
N TRP A 45 3.90 16.73 -10.06
CA TRP A 45 4.10 15.36 -9.64
C TRP A 45 4.64 15.33 -8.21
N GLY A 46 4.52 14.17 -7.58
CA GLY A 46 5.10 13.98 -6.26
C GLY A 46 5.33 12.51 -5.99
N PHE A 47 6.11 12.25 -4.96
CA PHE A 47 6.34 10.93 -4.44
C PHE A 47 6.46 11.01 -2.93
N GLY A 48 6.20 9.89 -2.28
CA GLY A 48 6.45 9.79 -0.87
C GLY A 48 6.63 8.35 -0.43
N TYR A 49 7.17 8.25 0.77
CA TYR A 49 7.55 7.02 1.40
C TYR A 49 7.09 7.06 2.85
N ARG A 50 6.34 6.02 3.22
CA ARG A 50 5.88 5.75 4.58
C ARG A 50 6.49 4.45 5.02
N TYR A 51 7.01 4.41 6.24
CA TYR A 51 7.24 3.13 6.90
C TYR A 51 6.85 3.09 8.37
N GLY A 52 6.43 1.89 8.74
CA GLY A 52 5.79 1.58 9.99
C GLY A 52 6.49 0.43 10.65
N LYS A 53 7.30 0.73 11.67
CA LYS A 53 7.89 -0.30 12.51
C LYS A 53 6.91 -0.65 13.62
N ARG A 54 6.48 -1.91 13.67
CA ARG A 54 5.61 -2.38 14.75
C ARG A 54 6.48 -2.66 15.98
N LYS A 55 6.17 -1.98 17.10
CA LYS A 55 6.89 -2.19 18.37
C LYS A 55 6.24 -3.30 19.19
N ASP A 56 4.91 -3.38 19.14
CA ASP A 56 4.11 -4.37 19.87
C ASP A 56 2.74 -4.55 19.18
N GLY A 57 1.89 -5.45 19.69
CA GLY A 57 0.51 -5.67 19.23
C GLY A 57 -0.36 -4.40 19.22
N PHE A 58 -0.02 -3.42 20.05
CA PHE A 58 -0.80 -2.17 20.20
C PHE A 58 -0.05 -0.92 19.76
N LYS A 59 1.29 -0.97 19.65
CA LYS A 59 2.13 0.21 19.40
C LYS A 59 2.84 0.10 18.06
N LYS A 60 2.77 1.16 17.26
CA LYS A 60 3.48 1.29 15.99
C LYS A 60 4.24 2.61 15.96
N PHE A 61 5.44 2.60 15.39
CA PHE A 61 6.20 3.79 15.05
C PHE A 61 6.07 4.04 13.55
N LEU A 62 5.72 5.26 13.17
CA LEU A 62 5.51 5.69 11.79
C LEU A 62 6.47 6.83 11.47
N TRP A 63 7.09 6.75 10.31
CA TRP A 63 7.81 7.85 9.67
C TRP A 63 7.19 8.09 8.28
N ASP A 64 6.95 9.34 7.91
CA ASP A 64 6.42 9.67 6.58
C ASP A 64 7.27 10.78 5.98
N PHE A 65 7.57 10.61 4.70
CA PHE A 65 8.22 11.60 3.88
C PHE A 65 7.43 11.76 2.59
N ASP A 66 7.13 13.00 2.22
CA ASP A 66 6.38 13.35 1.02
C ASP A 66 7.04 14.55 0.34
N PHE A 67 7.22 14.45 -0.97
CA PHE A 67 7.79 15.48 -1.82
C PHE A 67 6.85 15.71 -3.00
N THR A 68 6.44 16.97 -3.19
CA THR A 68 5.54 17.34 -4.29
C THR A 68 6.00 18.60 -4.99
N GLU A 69 6.04 18.58 -6.32
CA GLU A 69 6.09 19.77 -7.16
C GLU A 69 4.68 20.34 -7.34
N VAL A 70 4.52 21.64 -7.08
CA VAL A 70 3.28 22.37 -7.28
C VAL A 70 3.52 23.48 -8.31
N LYS A 71 2.84 23.41 -9.45
CA LYS A 71 2.86 24.46 -10.47
C LYS A 71 2.00 25.65 -10.04
N HIS A 72 2.47 26.86 -10.34
CA HIS A 72 1.75 28.07 -10.03
C HIS A 72 0.44 28.19 -10.85
N PRO A 73 -0.70 28.61 -10.27
CA PRO A 73 -1.99 28.68 -10.98
C PRO A 73 -1.99 29.55 -12.24
N ARG A 74 -1.12 30.55 -12.32
CA ARG A 74 -0.96 31.43 -13.51
C ARG A 74 -0.19 30.78 -14.67
N GLU A 75 0.35 29.58 -14.49
CA GLU A 75 0.92 28.75 -15.57
C GLU A 75 -0.11 27.80 -16.19
N ILE A 76 -1.26 27.64 -15.54
CA ILE A 76 -2.34 26.80 -16.03
C ILE A 76 -3.05 27.56 -17.14
N LYS A 77 -3.11 26.97 -18.33
CA LYS A 77 -3.77 27.57 -19.49
C LYS A 77 -5.26 27.75 -19.20
N LEU A 78 -5.68 28.97 -18.91
CA LEU A 78 -7.09 29.34 -18.86
C LEU A 78 -7.57 29.57 -20.30
N ASN A 79 -8.43 28.69 -20.80
CA ASN A 79 -9.09 28.90 -22.08
C ASN A 79 -10.22 29.93 -21.91
N TYR A 80 -9.86 31.21 -21.84
CA TYR A 80 -10.80 32.28 -22.17
C TYR A 80 -10.86 32.35 -23.71
N GLY A 81 -12.05 32.17 -24.28
CA GLY A 81 -12.25 32.03 -25.72
C GLY A 81 -11.71 33.19 -26.56
N LEU A 82 -11.45 32.87 -27.84
CA LEU A 82 -11.05 33.72 -28.99
C LEU A 82 -9.84 34.66 -28.85
N PHE A 83 -9.39 35.02 -27.64
CA PHE A 83 -8.30 35.96 -27.44
C PHE A 83 -7.21 35.39 -26.53
N ARG A 84 -6.08 35.09 -27.17
CA ARG A 84 -4.69 35.04 -26.66
C ARG A 84 -4.51 34.51 -25.23
N SER A 85 -4.02 33.27 -25.12
CA SER A 85 -3.55 32.71 -23.84
C SER A 85 -2.34 33.50 -23.32
N ILE A 86 -2.52 34.26 -22.24
CA ILE A 86 -1.43 34.95 -21.53
C ILE A 86 -0.89 34.00 -20.46
N TYR A 87 0.37 33.58 -20.59
CA TYR A 87 1.05 32.77 -19.58
C TYR A 87 1.73 33.66 -18.55
N GLY A 88 1.54 33.36 -17.26
CA GLY A 88 2.38 33.95 -16.21
C GLY A 88 3.82 33.41 -16.26
N LYS A 89 4.75 34.12 -15.60
CA LYS A 89 6.14 33.66 -15.43
C LYS A 89 6.16 32.29 -14.75
N LYS A 90 6.95 31.36 -15.30
CA LYS A 90 7.17 30.04 -14.69
C LYS A 90 7.82 30.20 -13.32
N ASN A 91 7.19 29.66 -12.29
CA ASN A 91 7.66 29.63 -10.93
C ASN A 91 7.46 28.20 -10.39
N SER A 92 8.56 27.47 -10.24
CA SER A 92 8.56 26.13 -9.69
C SER A 92 8.53 26.19 -8.17
N PHE A 93 7.48 25.63 -7.56
CA PHE A 93 7.36 25.49 -6.11
C PHE A 93 7.42 24.02 -5.72
N PHE A 94 8.20 23.71 -4.69
CA PHE A 94 8.33 22.36 -4.15
C PHE A 94 7.91 22.37 -2.68
N THR A 95 7.17 21.34 -2.27
CA THR A 95 6.78 21.10 -0.89
C THR A 95 7.44 19.82 -0.40
N VAL A 96 8.02 19.89 0.79
CA VAL A 96 8.59 18.75 1.52
C VAL A 96 7.80 18.61 2.81
N ASN A 97 7.21 17.45 3.04
CA ASN A 97 6.52 17.13 4.28
C ASN A 97 7.21 15.93 4.93
N ALA A 98 7.62 16.08 6.19
CA ALA A 98 8.13 14.99 6.99
C ALA A 98 7.30 14.88 8.27
N SER A 99 6.87 13.68 8.63
CA SER A 99 6.11 13.44 9.84
C SER A 99 6.57 12.18 10.58
N ILE A 100 6.40 12.21 11.89
CA ILE A 100 6.77 11.12 12.80
C ILE A 100 5.62 10.90 13.78
N GLY A 101 5.22 9.65 13.96
CA GLY A 101 4.05 9.30 14.77
C GLY A 101 4.21 8.01 15.55
N GLN A 102 3.57 7.93 16.71
CA GLN A 102 3.53 6.72 17.53
C GLN A 102 2.09 6.36 17.93
N PRO A 103 1.23 5.93 16.99
CA PRO A 103 -0.12 5.53 17.32
C PRO A 103 -0.12 4.32 18.27
N LYS A 104 -0.92 4.43 19.33
CA LYS A 104 -1.27 3.35 20.25
C LYS A 104 -2.73 2.98 20.02
N ARG A 105 -3.00 1.74 19.61
CA ARG A 105 -4.37 1.20 19.58
C ARG A 105 -4.81 0.85 21.00
N ILE A 106 -6.06 1.17 21.33
CA ILE A 106 -6.63 0.98 22.68
C ILE A 106 -7.49 -0.30 22.73
N PHE A 107 -7.62 -1.02 21.62
CA PHE A 107 -8.37 -2.27 21.51
C PHE A 107 -7.56 -3.27 20.67
#